data_AF-A0A2V8TXF9-F1
#
_entry.id   AF-A0A2V8TXF9-F1
#
_cell.length_a   1.000
_cell.length_b   1.000
_cell.length_c   1.000
_cell.angle_alpha   90.00
_cell.angle_beta   90.00
_cell.angle_gamma   90.00
#
_symmetry.space_group_name_H-M   'P 1'
#
loop_
_entity.id
_entity.type
_entity.pdbx_description
1 polymer ?
#
loop_
_entity_poly.entity_id
_entity_poly.type
_entity_poly.pdbx_seq_one_letter_code
_entity_poly.pdbx_strand_id
1 'polypeptide(L)'
;YGHIHRSFIRSVPCSQGAEMLVANTGSVSLSYDGDCRAAYLLLDEWQPSLRRVEYDVDKELKALSTCGLPHADWVAKTLRSASPQMPL
;
A
#
# COMPACT_ATOMS: atom_id res chain seq x y z
N TYR A 1 3.62 7.24 8.75
CA TYR A 1 2.44 7.89 8.15
C TYR A 1 1.85 6.96 7.07
N GLY A 2 0.73 7.31 6.44
CA GLY A 2 0.02 6.43 5.49
C GLY A 2 -0.50 7.18 4.25
N HIS A 3 -1.74 6.88 3.85
CA HIS A 3 -2.53 7.60 2.83
C HIS A 3 -2.08 7.50 1.35
N ILE A 4 -0.79 7.52 1.05
CA ILE A 4 -0.28 7.44 -0.33
C ILE A 4 -0.16 6.01 -0.87
N HIS A 5 -0.39 5.00 -0.02
CA HIS A 5 -0.44 3.58 -0.38
C HIS A 5 0.86 3.03 -1.02
N ARG A 6 1.98 3.69 -0.76
CA ARG A 6 3.31 3.28 -1.21
C ARG A 6 4.23 3.17 -0.02
N SER A 7 4.77 1.97 0.21
CA SER A 7 5.63 1.73 1.36
C SER A 7 7.02 2.31 1.13
N PHE A 8 7.61 2.97 2.14
CA PHE A 8 9.02 3.33 2.14
C PHE A 8 9.54 3.63 3.53
N ILE A 9 10.86 3.62 3.68
CA ILE A 9 11.59 4.11 4.84
C ILE A 9 12.68 5.05 4.30
N ARG A 10 12.77 6.26 4.85
CA ARG A 10 13.77 7.25 4.45
C ARG A 10 14.26 8.07 5.64
N SER A 11 15.57 8.25 5.76
CA SER A 11 16.15 9.27 6.63
C SER A 11 16.06 10.64 5.96
N VAL A 12 15.58 11.63 6.70
CA VAL A 12 15.48 13.03 6.29
C VAL A 12 16.35 13.86 7.23
N PRO A 13 17.35 14.59 6.72
CA PRO A 13 18.14 15.50 7.54
C PRO A 13 17.25 16.57 8.18
N CYS A 14 17.47 16.84 9.46
CA CYS A 14 16.79 17.89 10.21
C CYS A 14 17.77 19.01 10.55
N SER A 15 17.22 20.16 10.98
CA SER A 15 18.04 21.24 11.51
C SER A 15 18.90 20.73 12.66
N GLN A 16 20.13 21.25 12.78
CA GLN A 16 21.10 20.89 13.82
C GLN A 16 21.78 19.52 13.65
N GLY A 17 21.73 18.92 12.46
CA GLY A 17 22.54 17.72 12.13
C GLY A 17 21.97 16.40 12.62
N ALA A 18 20.78 16.40 13.20
CA ALA A 18 20.03 15.18 13.51
C ALA A 18 19.32 14.63 12.25
N GLU A 19 19.05 13.32 12.22
CA GLU A 19 18.22 12.70 11.18
C GLU A 19 16.85 12.30 11.74
N MET A 20 15.80 12.52 10.95
CA MET A 20 14.46 12.02 11.21
C MET A 20 14.15 10.85 10.28
N LEU A 21 13.78 9.72 10.85
CA LEU A 21 13.29 8.58 10.07
C LEU A 21 11.81 8.80 9.73
N VAL A 22 11.51 8.80 8.44
CA VAL A 22 10.15 8.89 7.91
C VAL A 22 9.78 7.56 7.26
N ALA A 23 8.76 6.91 7.80
CA ALA A 23 8.25 5.63 7.29
C ALA A 23 6.79 5.72 6.84
N ASN A 24 6.50 5.09 5.71
CA ASN A 24 5.15 4.80 5.24
C ASN A 24 4.94 3.29 5.17
N THR A 25 3.86 2.79 5.77
CA THR A 25 3.56 1.35 5.82
C THR A 25 3.10 0.78 4.49
N GLY A 26 2.74 1.64 3.52
CA GLY A 26 2.03 1.24 2.32
C GLY A 26 0.55 1.01 2.61
N SER A 27 -0.05 0.03 1.92
CA SER A 27 -1.45 -0.33 2.10
C SER A 27 -1.59 -1.84 2.20
N VAL A 28 -2.48 -2.29 3.10
CA VAL A 28 -2.80 -3.72 3.23
C VAL A 28 -3.68 -4.18 2.06
N SER A 29 -4.60 -3.34 1.59
CA SER A 29 -5.66 -3.73 0.66
C SER A 29 -5.60 -3.08 -0.72
N LEU A 30 -4.83 -2.01 -0.89
CA LEU A 30 -4.73 -1.25 -2.15
C LEU A 30 -3.32 -0.70 -2.34
N SER A 31 -2.36 -1.54 -2.74
CA SER A 31 -0.97 -1.12 -3.00
C SER A 31 -0.84 -0.33 -4.30
N TYR A 32 -0.07 0.76 -4.31
CA TYR A 32 0.12 1.69 -5.44
C TYR A 32 1.55 1.74 -5.97
N ASP A 33 2.30 0.65 -5.83
CA ASP A 33 3.72 0.55 -6.21
C ASP A 33 4.05 -0.60 -7.16
N GLY A 34 3.05 -1.16 -7.84
CA GLY A 34 3.22 -2.24 -8.81
C GLY A 34 3.33 -3.64 -8.19
N ASP A 35 3.32 -3.75 -6.85
CA ASP A 35 3.29 -5.01 -6.13
C ASP A 35 1.91 -5.21 -5.48
N CYS A 36 1.15 -6.20 -5.96
CA CYS A 36 -0.21 -6.48 -5.48
C CYS A 36 -0.26 -7.02 -4.05
N ARG A 37 0.87 -7.47 -3.48
CA ARG A 37 0.93 -8.00 -2.12
C ARG A 37 0.57 -6.93 -1.09
N ALA A 38 -0.10 -7.36 -0.03
CA ALA A 38 -0.42 -6.52 1.11
C ALA A 38 0.89 -5.99 1.73
N ALA A 39 0.93 -4.70 2.03
CA ALA A 39 2.09 -4.05 2.65
C ALA A 39 1.77 -3.61 4.08
N TYR A 40 2.70 -3.88 4.98
CA TYR A 40 2.70 -3.32 6.33
C TYR A 40 4.13 -3.14 6.83
N LEU A 41 4.27 -2.56 8.02
CA LEU A 41 5.55 -2.30 8.66
C LEU A 41 5.58 -2.96 10.03
N LEU A 42 6.70 -3.57 10.37
CA LEU A 42 7.05 -3.96 11.74
C LEU A 42 8.03 -2.94 12.29
N LEU A 43 7.78 -2.46 13.51
CA LEU A 43 8.70 -1.60 14.24
C LEU A 43 9.19 -2.39 15.46
N ASP A 44 10.45 -2.77 15.42
CA ASP A 44 11.12 -3.51 16.50
C ASP A 44 12.28 -2.68 17.03
N GLU A 45 12.28 -2.34 18.31
CA GLU A 45 13.30 -1.48 18.95
C GLU A 45 13.75 -0.28 18.08
N TRP A 46 12.79 0.49 17.56
CA TRP A 46 13.01 1.66 16.68
C TRP A 46 13.54 1.36 15.27
N GLN A 47 13.65 0.09 14.89
CA GLN A 47 14.08 -0.36 13.57
C GLN A 47 12.85 -0.78 12.75
N PRO A 48 12.39 0.06 11.81
CA PRO A 48 11.28 -0.29 10.94
C PRO A 48 11.73 -1.27 9.85
N SER A 49 10.89 -2.26 9.56
CA SER A 49 11.04 -3.18 8.43
C SER A 49 9.74 -3.31 7.66
N LEU A 50 9.81 -3.25 6.34
CA LEU A 50 8.65 -3.41 5.46
C LEU A 50 8.41 -4.89 5.20
N ARG A 51 7.14 -5.30 5.27
CA ARG A 51 6.70 -6.67 5.01
C ARG A 51 5.68 -6.68 3.88
N ARG A 52 5.77 -7.73 3.07
CA ARG A 52 4.84 -8.03 1.98
C ARG A 52 4.25 -9.41 2.20
N VAL A 53 2.94 -9.55 2.02
CA VAL A 53 2.23 -10.82 2.21
C VAL A 53 1.38 -11.09 0.97
N GLU A 54 1.59 -12.27 0.40
CA GLU A 54 0.76 -12.79 -0.68
C GLU A 54 -0.65 -13.12 -0.15
N TYR A 55 -1.64 -12.82 -0.96
CA TYR A 55 -3.02 -13.21 -0.75
C TYR A 55 -3.66 -13.51 -2.11
N ASP A 56 -4.81 -14.16 -2.08
CA ASP A 56 -5.55 -14.51 -3.28
C ASP A 56 -6.25 -13.27 -3.86
N VAL A 57 -5.55 -12.58 -4.76
CA VAL A 57 -6.05 -11.37 -5.45
C VAL A 57 -7.26 -11.71 -6.32
N ASP A 58 -7.26 -12.86 -6.99
CA ASP A 58 -8.36 -13.25 -7.89
C ASP A 58 -9.65 -13.53 -7.11
N LYS A 59 -9.55 -14.08 -5.89
CA LYS A 59 -10.70 -14.21 -4.98
C LYS A 59 -11.29 -12.84 -4.61
N GLU A 60 -10.46 -11.84 -4.32
CA GLU A 60 -10.93 -10.49 -4.01
C GLU A 60 -11.58 -9.82 -5.24
N LEU A 61 -10.97 -9.99 -6.42
CA LEU A 61 -11.55 -9.49 -7.67
C LEU A 61 -12.91 -10.14 -7.99
N LYS A 62 -13.07 -11.43 -7.67
CA LYS A 62 -14.37 -12.11 -7.78
C LYS A 62 -15.39 -11.55 -6.79
N ALA A 63 -14.99 -11.28 -5.55
CA ALA A 63 -15.87 -10.64 -4.57
C ALA A 63 -16.30 -9.24 -5.03
N LEU A 64 -15.37 -8.41 -5.52
CA LEU A 64 -15.67 -7.09 -6.09
C LEU A 64 -16.63 -7.17 -7.28
N SER A 65 -16.51 -8.18 -8.14
CA SER A 65 -17.40 -8.34 -9.30
C SER A 65 -18.86 -8.64 -8.95
N THR A 66 -19.14 -9.07 -7.71
CA THR A 66 -20.48 -9.51 -7.28
C THR A 66 -21.05 -8.71 -6.09
N CYS A 67 -20.29 -7.79 -5.50
CA CYS A 67 -20.68 -7.08 -4.29
C CYS A 67 -21.69 -5.93 -4.49
N GLY A 68 -21.93 -5.51 -5.74
CA GLY A 68 -22.89 -4.45 -6.08
C GLY A 68 -22.45 -3.04 -5.69
N LEU A 69 -21.18 -2.84 -5.30
CA LEU A 69 -20.65 -1.52 -4.99
C LEU A 69 -20.54 -0.64 -6.26
N PRO A 70 -20.90 0.65 -6.18
CA PRO A 70 -20.60 1.59 -7.25
C PRO A 70 -19.10 1.59 -7.59
N HIS A 71 -18.78 1.64 -8.88
CA HIS A 71 -17.41 1.68 -9.39
C HIS A 71 -16.51 0.50 -8.93
N ALA A 72 -17.10 -0.66 -8.61
CA ALA A 72 -16.34 -1.85 -8.24
C ALA A 72 -15.33 -2.28 -9.32
N ASP A 73 -15.62 -2.00 -10.60
CA ASP A 73 -14.71 -2.26 -11.71
C ASP A 73 -13.45 -1.36 -11.67
N TRP A 74 -13.60 -0.10 -11.25
CA TRP A 74 -12.49 0.84 -11.06
C TRP A 74 -11.60 0.41 -9.88
N VAL A 75 -12.20 -0.02 -8.78
CA VAL A 75 -11.47 -0.62 -7.65
C VAL A 75 -10.75 -1.90 -8.08
N ALA A 76 -11.41 -2.76 -8.86
CA ALA A 76 -10.82 -3.99 -9.38
C ALA A 76 -9.62 -3.72 -10.31
N LYS A 77 -9.71 -2.70 -11.19
CA LYS A 77 -8.58 -2.28 -12.04
C LYS A 77 -7.41 -1.76 -11.20
N THR A 78 -7.71 -0.97 -10.16
CA THR A 78 -6.70 -0.46 -9.22
C THR A 78 -6.00 -1.59 -8.47
N LEU A 79 -6.77 -2.54 -7.92
CA LEU A 79 -6.26 -3.70 -7.22
C LEU A 79 -5.38 -4.58 -8.13
N ARG A 80 -5.87 -4.91 -9.33
CA ARG A 80 -5.16 -5.77 -10.29
C ARG A 80 -3.85 -5.17 -10.79
N SER A 81 -3.82 -3.85 -10.98
CA SER A 81 -2.63 -3.15 -11.50
C SER A 81 -1.63 -2.75 -10.42
N ALA A 82 -2.00 -2.87 -9.14
CA ALA A 82 -1.27 -2.30 -8.01
C ALA A 82 -0.85 -0.83 -8.26
N SER A 83 -1.75 -0.06 -8.87
CA SER A 83 -1.51 1.31 -9.30
C SER A 83 -2.82 2.10 -9.31
N PRO A 84 -2.82 3.36 -8.82
CA PRO A 84 -4.03 4.18 -8.82
C PRO A 84 -4.51 4.39 -10.26
N GLN A 85 -5.78 4.08 -10.49
CA GLN A 85 -6.40 4.29 -11.80
C GLN A 85 -7.19 5.59 -11.79
N MET A 86 -7.26 6.27 -12.93
CA MET A 86 -8.20 7.37 -13.11
C MET A 86 -9.60 6.81 -13.40
N PRO A 87 -10.67 7.36 -12.78
CA PRO A 87 -12.03 7.07 -13.21
C PRO A 87 -12.18 7.50 -14.68
N LEU A 88 -12.84 6.66 -15.48
CA LEU A 88 -13.26 7.02 -16.85
C LEU A 88 -14.50 7.90 -16.80
#